data_AF-A0AA43CZV3-F1
#
_entry.id   AF-A0AA43CZV3-F1
#
_cell.length_a   1.000
_cell.length_b   1.000
_cell.length_c   1.000
_cell.angle_alpha   90.00
_cell.angle_beta   90.00
_cell.angle_gamma   90.00
#
_symmetry.space_group_name_H-M   'P 1'
#
loop_
_entity.id
_entity.type
_entity.pdbx_description
1 polymer ?
#
loop_
_entity_poly.entity_id
_entity_poly.type
_entity_poly.pdbx_seq_one_letter_code
_entity_poly.pdbx_strand_id
1 'polypeptide(L)'
;MKQLDQGQNEESWHAISSLFQAFNDQARWKTRQQVIRASYGPLISREFNNVSDRTTFSLSPEGEYVIVPFRSSYQNKTESIETVVLDCCSGPACSVREYIIQ
;
A
#
# COMPACT_ATOMS: atom_id res chain seq x y z
N MET A 1 4.02 4.63 4.91
CA MET A 1 2.63 4.55 5.43
C MET A 1 2.27 5.72 6.33
N LYS A 2 3.16 6.23 7.19
CA LYS A 2 2.89 7.39 8.05
C LYS A 2 2.33 8.61 7.28
N GLN A 3 2.91 8.97 6.13
CA GLN A 3 2.39 10.08 5.30
C GLN A 3 0.96 9.82 4.79
N LEU A 4 0.65 8.58 4.36
CA LEU A 4 -0.71 8.19 3.93
C LEU A 4 -1.73 8.36 5.05
N ASP A 5 -1.37 7.99 6.27
CA ASP A 5 -2.25 8.11 7.43
C ASP A 5 -2.49 9.57 7.83
N GLN A 6 -1.55 10.46 7.49
CA GLN A 6 -1.66 11.92 7.66
C GLN A 6 -2.38 12.61 6.48
N GLY A 7 -2.86 11.86 5.49
CA GLY A 7 -3.51 12.40 4.30
C GLY A 7 -2.56 13.05 3.29
N GLN A 8 -1.25 12.91 3.47
CA GLN A 8 -0.20 13.42 2.58
C GLN A 8 -0.05 12.51 1.36
N ASN A 9 -1.09 12.45 0.53
CA ASN A 9 -1.15 11.51 -0.58
C ASN A 9 -0.11 11.81 -1.67
N GLU A 10 0.25 13.07 -1.88
CA GLU A 10 1.24 13.46 -2.89
C GLU A 10 2.64 12.95 -2.54
N GLU A 11 3.09 13.21 -1.33
CA GLU A 11 4.35 12.72 -0.79
C GLU A 11 4.37 11.19 -0.76
N SER A 12 3.24 10.58 -0.39
CA SER A 12 3.08 9.14 -0.38
C SER A 12 3.18 8.52 -1.77
N TRP A 13 2.65 9.17 -2.80
CA TRP A 13 2.76 8.72 -4.19
C TRP A 13 4.23 8.65 -4.62
N HIS A 14 5.01 9.70 -4.32
CA HIS A 14 6.43 9.77 -4.66
C HIS A 14 7.28 8.71 -3.95
N ALA A 15 6.80 8.17 -2.82
CA ALA A 15 7.47 7.10 -2.08
C ALA A 15 7.16 5.67 -2.62
N ILE A 16 6.21 5.53 -3.54
CA ILE A 16 5.89 4.24 -4.19
C ILE A 16 6.83 4.03 -5.39
N SER A 17 7.10 2.77 -5.74
CA SER A 17 7.96 2.39 -6.88
C SER A 17 7.61 3.12 -8.17
N SER A 18 8.65 3.45 -8.95
CA SER A 18 8.50 4.04 -10.29
C SER A 18 7.68 3.14 -11.22
N LEU A 19 7.78 1.82 -11.05
CA LEU A 19 7.01 0.85 -11.82
C LEU A 19 5.51 0.95 -11.54
N PHE A 20 5.10 1.11 -10.28
CA PHE A 20 3.70 1.39 -9.95
C PHE A 20 3.23 2.71 -10.57
N GLN A 21 4.05 3.75 -10.45
CA GLN A 21 3.74 5.08 -11.00
C GLN A 21 3.59 5.04 -12.53
N ALA A 22 4.36 4.20 -13.23
CA ALA A 22 4.27 4.03 -14.67
C ALA A 22 2.96 3.35 -15.13
N PHE A 23 2.37 2.50 -14.28
CA PHE A 23 1.15 1.75 -14.59
C PHE A 23 -0.14 2.34 -13.99
N ASN A 24 -0.02 3.37 -13.15
CA ASN A 24 -1.16 3.95 -12.44
C ASN A 24 -1.26 5.46 -12.68
N ASP A 25 -2.49 5.95 -12.75
CA ASP A 25 -2.75 7.38 -12.75
C ASP A 25 -2.69 7.93 -11.33
N GLN A 26 -1.84 8.94 -11.10
CA GLN A 26 -1.65 9.54 -9.78
C GLN A 26 -2.95 10.13 -9.24
N ALA A 27 -3.74 10.82 -10.07
CA ALA A 27 -4.97 11.46 -9.63
C ALA A 27 -6.01 10.41 -9.19
N ARG A 28 -6.21 9.36 -9.98
CA ARG A 28 -7.11 8.24 -9.65
C ARG A 28 -6.67 7.53 -8.37
N TRP A 29 -5.37 7.30 -8.19
CA TRP A 29 -4.84 6.69 -6.98
C TRP A 29 -5.07 7.58 -5.76
N LYS A 30 -4.76 8.89 -5.84
CA LYS A 30 -5.01 9.87 -4.76
C LYS A 30 -6.49 9.89 -4.38
N THR A 31 -7.38 9.97 -5.37
CA THR A 31 -8.84 9.94 -5.16
C THR A 31 -9.28 8.67 -4.45
N ARG A 32 -8.77 7.49 -4.83
CA ARG A 32 -9.08 6.23 -4.15
C ARG A 32 -8.68 6.28 -2.67
N GLN A 33 -7.47 6.74 -2.36
CA GLN A 33 -7.00 6.86 -0.97
C GLN A 33 -7.87 7.84 -0.16
N GLN A 34 -8.22 8.98 -0.76
CA GLN A 34 -9.09 9.99 -0.14
C GLN A 34 -10.49 9.46 0.16
N VAL A 35 -11.13 8.78 -0.79
CA VAL A 35 -12.48 8.22 -0.60
C VAL A 35 -12.49 7.19 0.53
N ILE A 36 -11.51 6.29 0.58
CA ILE A 36 -11.40 5.30 1.64
C ILE A 36 -11.22 5.99 3.00
N ARG A 37 -10.28 6.95 3.10
CA ARG A 37 -9.99 7.66 4.34
C ARG A 37 -11.15 8.55 4.82
N ALA A 38 -11.88 9.16 3.90
CA ALA A 38 -13.09 9.93 4.23
C ALA A 38 -14.20 9.03 4.79
N SER A 39 -14.34 7.81 4.27
CA SER A 39 -15.35 6.87 4.75
C SER A 39 -14.95 6.19 6.07
N TYR A 40 -13.70 5.71 6.17
CA TYR A 40 -13.24 4.90 7.30
C TYR A 40 -12.87 5.76 8.51
N GLY A 41 -12.54 7.04 8.29
CA GLY A 41 -12.05 7.92 9.33
C GLY A 41 -10.57 7.68 9.69
N PRO A 42 -10.07 8.30 10.76
CA PRO A 42 -8.69 8.14 11.21
C PRO A 42 -8.38 6.68 11.60
N LEU A 43 -7.13 6.29 11.35
CA LEU A 43 -6.58 5.01 11.80
C LEU A 43 -6.43 5.02 13.33
N ILE A 44 -6.94 3.98 13.99
CA ILE A 44 -6.83 3.77 15.44
C ILE A 44 -5.66 2.82 15.74
N SER A 45 -5.59 1.69 15.05
CA SER A 45 -4.54 0.68 15.25
C SER A 45 -4.17 -0.01 13.94
N ARG A 46 -2.93 -0.49 13.89
CA ARG A 46 -2.39 -1.32 12.82
C ARG A 46 -1.44 -2.36 13.40
N GLU A 47 -1.73 -3.62 13.14
CA GLU A 47 -0.97 -4.76 13.64
C GLU A 47 -0.45 -5.59 12.47
N PHE A 48 0.84 -5.90 12.51
CA PHE A 48 1.45 -6.84 11.58
C PHE A 48 0.80 -8.21 11.74
N ASN A 49 0.42 -8.83 10.62
CA ASN A 49 -0.19 -10.14 10.64
C ASN A 49 0.82 -11.23 10.23
N ASN A 50 1.32 -11.17 8.99
CA ASN A 50 2.31 -12.11 8.48
C ASN A 50 3.13 -11.50 7.34
N VAL A 51 4.04 -12.30 6.79
CA VAL A 51 4.77 -12.03 5.56
C VAL A 51 4.70 -13.26 4.66
N SER A 52 4.63 -13.05 3.35
CA SER A 52 4.76 -14.13 2.37
C SER A 52 5.54 -13.68 1.15
N ASP A 53 6.49 -14.52 0.73
CA ASP A 53 7.32 -14.31 -0.44
C ASP A 53 6.67 -14.92 -1.69
N ARG A 54 6.79 -14.23 -2.84
CA ARG A 54 6.33 -14.71 -4.14
C ARG A 54 7.31 -14.33 -5.23
N THR A 55 7.39 -15.17 -6.26
CA THR A 55 8.20 -14.89 -7.46
C THR A 55 7.40 -14.19 -8.57
N THR A 56 6.10 -14.01 -8.36
CA THR A 56 5.18 -13.39 -9.32
C THR A 56 4.16 -12.51 -8.61
N PHE A 57 3.82 -11.38 -9.23
CA PHE A 57 2.75 -10.49 -8.79
C PHE A 57 1.99 -9.95 -10.00
N SER A 58 0.68 -9.74 -9.87
CA SER A 58 -0.21 -9.43 -11.00
C SER A 58 0.31 -8.27 -11.86
N LEU A 59 0.25 -8.42 -13.18
CA LEU A 59 0.67 -7.40 -14.16
C LEU A 59 2.09 -6.85 -13.90
N SER A 60 2.95 -7.66 -13.29
CA SER A 60 4.33 -7.33 -12.94
C SER A 60 5.29 -8.32 -13.58
N PRO A 61 6.52 -7.92 -13.92
CA PRO A 61 7.56 -8.86 -14.34
C PRO A 61 7.80 -9.96 -13.29
N GLU A 62 8.41 -11.08 -13.70
CA GLU A 62 8.91 -12.05 -12.73
C GLU A 62 9.95 -11.41 -11.82
N GLY A 63 9.96 -11.80 -10.54
CA GLY A 63 10.72 -11.06 -9.54
C GLY A 63 10.44 -11.46 -8.10
N GLU A 64 11.24 -10.97 -7.15
CA GLU A 64 11.03 -11.20 -5.72
C GLU A 64 10.04 -10.18 -5.14
N TYR A 65 8.89 -10.69 -4.71
CA TYR A 65 7.83 -9.91 -4.10
C TYR A 65 7.57 -10.35 -2.67
N VAL A 66 7.41 -9.37 -1.79
CA VAL A 66 7.06 -9.60 -0.38
C VAL A 66 5.68 -9.00 -0.12
N ILE A 67 4.74 -9.84 0.28
CA ILE A 67 3.37 -9.43 0.62
C ILE A 67 3.25 -9.36 2.13
N VAL A 68 2.87 -8.18 2.63
CA VAL A 68 2.78 -7.85 4.05
C VAL A 68 1.36 -7.39 4.39
N PRO A 69 0.47 -8.28 4.87
CA PRO A 69 -0.81 -7.89 5.41
C PRO A 69 -0.72 -7.34 6.83
N PHE A 70 -1.56 -6.33 7.10
CA PHE A 70 -1.80 -5.77 8.43
C PHE A 70 -3.29 -5.87 8.75
N ARG A 71 -3.60 -6.16 10.02
CA ARG A 71 -4.93 -5.93 10.57
C ARG A 71 -5.01 -4.49 11.03
N SER A 72 -6.02 -3.75 10.58
CA SER A 72 -6.18 -2.33 10.89
C SER A 72 -7.59 -2.05 11.41
N SER A 73 -7.68 -1.16 12.39
CA SER A 73 -8.94 -0.60 12.86
C SER A 73 -8.97 0.89 12.59
N TYR A 74 -10.05 1.35 11.97
CA TYR A 74 -10.36 2.75 11.72
C TYR A 74 -11.58 3.17 12.54
N GLN A 75 -11.76 4.48 12.72
CA GLN A 75 -12.87 5.02 13.51
C GLN A 75 -14.26 4.50 13.08
N ASN A 76 -14.53 4.43 11.79
CA ASN A 76 -15.83 4.01 11.24
C ASN A 76 -15.79 2.59 10.65
N LYS A 77 -14.63 1.93 10.64
CA LYS A 77 -14.46 0.56 10.17
C LYS A 77 -13.42 -0.16 11.01
N THR A 78 -13.91 -0.95 11.96
CA THR A 78 -13.09 -1.60 12.99
C THR A 78 -12.29 -2.80 12.48
N GLU A 79 -12.69 -3.38 11.34
CA GLU A 79 -12.04 -4.53 10.74
C GLU A 79 -11.69 -4.25 9.28
N SER A 80 -10.40 -4.01 9.03
CA SER A 80 -9.83 -3.86 7.69
C SER A 80 -8.54 -4.64 7.57
N ILE A 81 -8.27 -5.10 6.34
CA ILE A 81 -6.98 -5.67 5.98
C ILE A 81 -6.29 -4.69 5.05
N GLU A 82 -5.11 -4.24 5.47
CA GLU A 82 -4.21 -3.51 4.59
C GLU A 82 -3.17 -4.47 4.04
N THR A 83 -2.87 -4.39 2.75
CA THR A 83 -1.82 -5.20 2.13
C THR A 83 -0.80 -4.28 1.49
N VAL A 84 0.45 -4.37 1.94
CA VAL A 84 1.60 -3.77 1.28
C VAL A 84 2.28 -4.86 0.45
N VAL A 85 2.48 -4.59 -0.83
CA VAL A 85 3.28 -5.43 -1.71
C VAL A 85 4.59 -4.71 -1.95
N LEU A 86 5.69 -5.38 -1.70
CA LEU A 86 7.04 -4.89 -1.94
C LEU A 86 7.63 -5.58 -3.16
N ASP A 87 8.35 -4.83 -3.99
CA ASP A 87 9.19 -5.33 -5.06
C ASP A 87 10.66 -5.22 -4.60
N CYS A 88 11.30 -6.36 -4.43
CA CYS A 88 12.67 -6.50 -3.95
C CYS A 88 13.66 -6.84 -5.08
N CYS A 89 13.23 -6.86 -6.34
CA CYS A 89 14.07 -7.29 -7.46
C CYS A 89 15.26 -6.35 -7.73
N SER A 90 15.10 -5.07 -7.42
CA SER A 90 16.00 -4.00 -7.83
C SER A 90 16.77 -3.38 -6.66
N GLY A 91 17.57 -4.21 -5.96
CA GLY A 91 18.63 -3.75 -5.06
C GLY A 91 18.45 -4.13 -3.58
N PRO A 92 19.29 -3.58 -2.68
CA PRO A 92 19.34 -3.99 -1.26
C PRO A 92 18.12 -3.54 -0.43
N ALA A 93 17.23 -2.72 -1.00
CA ALA A 93 16.04 -2.23 -0.33
C ALA A 93 14.81 -2.42 -1.22
N CYS A 94 13.78 -3.07 -0.69
CA CYS A 94 12.53 -3.26 -1.42
C CYS A 94 11.77 -1.93 -1.55
N SER A 95 11.08 -1.75 -2.67
CA SER A 95 10.21 -0.61 -2.93
C SER A 95 8.73 -1.00 -2.81
N VAL A 96 7.86 -0.07 -2.42
CA VAL A 96 6.42 -0.37 -2.38
C VAL A 96 5.91 -0.52 -3.82
N ARG A 97 5.43 -1.70 -4.15
CA ARG A 97 4.80 -2.01 -5.43
C ARG A 97 3.32 -1.68 -5.41
N GLU A 98 2.62 -2.00 -4.32
CA GLU A 98 1.19 -1.73 -4.21
C GLU A 98 0.77 -1.57 -2.74
N TYR A 99 -0.28 -0.80 -2.51
CA TYR A 99 -0.93 -0.64 -1.22
C TYR A 99 -2.46 -0.68 -1.37
N ILE A 100 -3.07 -1.67 -0.74
CA ILE A 100 -4.51 -1.95 -0.81
C ILE A 100 -5.11 -1.92 0.60
N ILE A 101 -6.31 -1.36 0.71
CA ILE A 101 -7.13 -1.39 1.94
C ILE A 101 -8.46 -2.06 1.59
N GLN A 102 -8.84 -3.08 2.36
CA GLN A 102 -10.07 -3.88 2.20
C GLN A 102 -10.99 -3.82 3.40
#